data_AF-A0A2J6XTW9-F1
#
_entry.id   AF-A0A2J6XTW9-F1
#
_cell.length_a   1.000
_cell.length_b   1.000
_cell.length_c   1.000
_cell.angle_alpha   90.00
_cell.angle_beta   90.00
_cell.angle_gamma   90.00
#
_symmetry.space_group_name_H-M   'P 1'
#
loop_
_entity.id
_entity.type
_entity.pdbx_description
1 polymer ?
#
loop_
_entity_poly.entity_id
_entity_poly.type
_entity_poly.pdbx_seq_one_letter_code
_entity_poly.pdbx_strand_id
1 'polypeptide(L)'
;MGKYIKLLIILFVTISLLIKPILGCTIFYILDKNGNVLVGRNFDSEGKGGRIWFIPPEDKDNGMAIIEQLGVDMPYEGINDKGLFIGISAVPNTHTPFSPFKPIRISLEMVKLVLAKAKSVDEALSIFPKYSVVFGVLFGNPIIHYMIVDKDGNSAIVEYVENKMVIIKDPLKSQIMTNHFISRPDIKPDNETSFERYNIVKENLDKTFNVEDVKDLLRRVRQNTTLWSNVYDLNNKTIYITYRDSDTEVFNLHDELSKGKHRYDLESLKDRKSLEYIESKSKVILRPHWGYGYRDGIEVSHQGIRLLIPMDISKRYGFEFTKFGSLFSFGIVLERRFNELFNTSIGVLDYFDSQESKSSSLGFVLNLGWEPDNHIPFKPFLTYRLDIIFRDIRLINSVSTGFSFEF
;
A
#
# COMPACT_ATOMS: atom_id res chain seq x y z
N MET A 1 11.58 -6.41 37.12
CA MET A 1 11.69 -6.34 35.65
C MET A 1 11.37 -7.67 34.93
N GLY A 2 11.84 -8.82 35.42
CA GLY A 2 11.65 -10.12 34.73
C GLY A 2 10.22 -10.72 34.68
N LYS A 3 9.31 -10.37 35.59
CA LYS A 3 7.92 -10.88 35.57
C LYS A 3 7.05 -10.23 34.47
N TYR A 4 7.27 -8.95 34.19
CA TYR A 4 6.53 -8.20 33.16
C TYR A 4 6.99 -8.56 31.74
N ILE A 5 8.26 -8.89 31.55
CA ILE A 5 8.80 -9.35 30.26
C ILE A 5 8.24 -10.74 29.90
N LYS A 6 8.12 -11.66 30.87
CA LYS A 6 7.46 -12.96 30.64
C LYS A 6 5.97 -12.82 30.32
N LEU A 7 5.26 -11.88 30.96
CA LEU A 7 3.85 -11.63 30.66
C LEU A 7 3.66 -11.03 29.26
N LEU A 8 4.55 -10.12 28.83
CA LEU A 8 4.58 -9.56 27.48
C LEU A 8 4.87 -10.62 26.41
N ILE A 9 5.81 -11.54 26.65
CA ILE A 9 6.12 -12.64 25.74
C ILE A 9 4.96 -13.63 25.65
N ILE A 10 4.32 -13.96 26.78
CA ILE A 10 3.15 -14.85 26.78
C ILE A 10 1.96 -14.22 26.06
N LEU A 11 1.73 -12.90 26.24
CA LEU A 11 0.68 -12.15 25.53
C LEU A 11 0.98 -12.06 24.02
N PHE A 12 2.24 -11.93 23.62
CA PHE A 12 2.67 -11.93 22.21
C PHE A 12 2.50 -13.31 21.55
N VAL A 13 2.79 -14.38 22.30
CA VAL A 13 2.64 -15.76 21.80
C VAL A 13 1.17 -16.16 21.70
N THR A 14 0.31 -15.75 22.64
CA THR A 14 -1.14 -16.03 22.57
C THR A 14 -1.87 -15.21 21.51
N ILE A 15 -1.38 -14.01 21.14
CA ILE A 15 -1.91 -13.25 20.01
C ILE A 15 -1.57 -13.92 18.65
N SER A 16 -0.49 -14.71 18.56
CA SER A 16 -0.15 -15.44 17.32
C SER A 16 -1.05 -16.65 17.02
N LEU A 17 -1.94 -17.02 17.95
CA LEU A 17 -2.97 -18.06 17.78
C LEU A 17 -4.30 -17.49 17.26
N LEU A 18 -4.34 -16.23 16.83
CA LEU A 18 -5.45 -15.70 16.06
C LEU A 18 -5.52 -16.45 14.72
N ILE A 19 -6.66 -17.10 14.49
CA ILE A 19 -7.04 -17.79 13.27
C ILE A 19 -6.62 -16.93 12.09
N LYS A 20 -5.66 -17.41 11.28
CA LYS A 20 -5.27 -16.73 10.05
C LYS A 20 -6.50 -16.66 9.17
N PRO A 21 -7.00 -15.47 8.78
CA PRO A 21 -8.05 -15.41 7.79
C PRO A 21 -7.51 -15.99 6.49
N ILE A 22 -7.96 -17.19 6.14
CA ILE A 22 -7.64 -17.84 4.88
C ILE A 22 -8.48 -17.13 3.83
N LEU A 23 -7.92 -16.07 3.25
CA LEU A 23 -8.53 -15.34 2.15
C LEU A 23 -8.56 -16.24 0.92
N GLY A 24 -9.63 -17.00 0.71
CA GLY A 24 -9.84 -17.71 -0.55
C GLY A 24 -10.17 -16.70 -1.64
N CYS A 25 -9.56 -16.77 -2.83
CA CYS A 25 -10.06 -16.00 -3.97
C CYS A 25 -10.00 -16.85 -5.22
N THR A 26 -10.84 -16.50 -6.19
CA THR A 26 -10.78 -17.03 -7.55
C THR A 26 -10.93 -15.87 -8.51
N ILE A 27 -9.97 -15.69 -9.42
CA ILE A 27 -10.00 -14.66 -10.46
C ILE A 27 -9.74 -15.36 -11.79
N PHE A 28 -10.51 -15.01 -12.83
CA PHE A 28 -10.26 -15.47 -14.20
C PHE A 28 -10.78 -14.45 -15.21
N TYR A 29 -10.33 -14.55 -16.46
CA TYR A 29 -10.92 -13.76 -17.55
C TYR A 29 -11.28 -14.61 -18.77
N ILE A 30 -12.27 -14.12 -19.52
CA ILE A 30 -12.70 -14.66 -20.81
C ILE A 30 -12.92 -13.54 -21.82
N LEU A 31 -13.00 -13.91 -23.10
CA LEU A 31 -13.51 -13.05 -24.16
C LEU A 31 -14.97 -13.40 -24.40
N ASP A 32 -15.86 -12.41 -24.36
CA ASP A 32 -17.25 -12.59 -24.73
C ASP A 32 -17.41 -12.82 -26.25
N LYS A 33 -18.63 -13.09 -26.71
CA LYS A 33 -18.91 -13.31 -28.14
C LYS A 33 -18.58 -12.11 -29.05
N ASN A 34 -18.46 -10.92 -28.48
CA ASN A 34 -18.13 -9.69 -29.19
C ASN A 34 -16.64 -9.34 -29.09
N GLY A 35 -15.84 -10.16 -28.40
CA GLY A 35 -14.42 -9.92 -28.14
C GLY A 35 -14.14 -8.97 -26.97
N ASN A 36 -15.14 -8.65 -26.13
CA ASN A 36 -14.92 -7.88 -24.91
C ASN A 36 -14.32 -8.77 -23.82
N VAL A 37 -13.44 -8.19 -23.00
CA VAL A 37 -12.80 -8.88 -21.89
C VAL A 37 -13.68 -8.81 -20.66
N LEU A 38 -14.11 -9.97 -20.17
CA LEU A 38 -14.83 -10.11 -18.91
C LEU A 38 -13.93 -10.75 -17.85
N VAL A 39 -13.78 -10.10 -16.70
CA VAL A 39 -13.05 -10.65 -15.54
C VAL A 39 -14.05 -11.06 -14.46
N GLY A 40 -14.03 -12.33 -14.07
CA GLY A 40 -14.79 -12.85 -12.94
C GLY A 40 -13.93 -12.93 -11.68
N ARG A 41 -14.46 -12.51 -10.53
CA ARG A 41 -13.79 -12.67 -9.23
C ARG A 41 -14.74 -13.10 -8.12
N ASN A 42 -14.34 -14.10 -7.34
CA ASN A 42 -14.83 -14.34 -5.98
C ASN A 42 -13.79 -13.84 -4.97
N PHE A 43 -14.25 -13.09 -3.98
CA PHE A 43 -13.48 -12.75 -2.79
C PHE A 43 -14.05 -13.48 -1.59
N ASP A 44 -13.24 -14.35 -1.00
CA ASP A 44 -13.63 -15.19 0.12
C ASP A 44 -12.92 -14.73 1.39
N SER A 45 -13.72 -14.37 2.39
CA SER A 45 -13.28 -13.85 3.69
C SER A 45 -14.33 -14.19 4.75
N GLU A 46 -13.89 -14.58 5.94
CA GLU A 46 -14.80 -14.83 7.07
C GLU A 46 -15.44 -13.54 7.64
N GLY A 47 -14.94 -12.38 7.21
CA GLY A 47 -15.45 -11.08 7.62
C GLY A 47 -16.83 -10.71 7.05
N LYS A 48 -17.28 -9.51 7.44
CA LYS A 48 -18.44 -8.84 6.84
C LYS A 48 -18.03 -7.46 6.32
N GLY A 49 -18.95 -6.77 5.65
CA GLY A 49 -18.73 -5.44 5.12
C GLY A 49 -17.94 -5.43 3.82
N GLY A 50 -17.31 -4.29 3.57
CA GLY A 50 -16.64 -3.97 2.32
C GLY A 50 -17.26 -2.74 1.70
N ARG A 51 -16.46 -2.01 0.93
CA ARG A 51 -16.82 -0.75 0.30
C ARG A 51 -16.35 -0.76 -1.13
N ILE A 52 -17.20 -0.28 -2.05
CA ILE A 52 -16.74 0.13 -3.37
C ILE A 52 -16.59 1.65 -3.39
N TRP A 53 -15.40 2.11 -3.78
CA TRP A 53 -15.11 3.52 -3.99
C TRP A 53 -15.06 3.82 -5.47
N PHE A 54 -15.56 4.99 -5.84
CA PHE A 54 -15.36 5.60 -7.14
C PHE A 54 -14.52 6.86 -6.96
N ILE A 55 -13.37 6.90 -7.63
CA ILE A 55 -12.37 7.95 -7.48
C ILE A 55 -12.13 8.57 -8.85
N PRO A 56 -12.61 9.81 -9.10
CA PRO A 56 -12.38 10.53 -10.35
C PRO A 56 -10.90 10.65 -10.71
N PRO A 57 -10.55 10.80 -11.99
CA PRO A 57 -9.18 11.10 -12.39
C PRO A 57 -8.70 12.43 -11.79
N GLU A 58 -7.45 12.49 -11.37
CA GLU A 58 -6.78 13.70 -10.84
C GLU A 58 -5.43 13.89 -11.55
N ASP A 59 -5.20 15.07 -12.14
CA ASP A 59 -3.96 15.44 -12.86
C ASP A 59 -3.43 14.39 -13.85
N LYS A 60 -2.60 13.46 -13.35
CA LYS A 60 -1.90 12.41 -14.10
C LYS A 60 -2.45 11.00 -13.84
N ASP A 61 -3.43 10.89 -12.95
CA ASP A 61 -3.95 9.62 -12.44
C ASP A 61 -5.28 9.29 -13.09
N ASN A 62 -5.45 8.02 -13.44
CA ASN A 62 -6.68 7.51 -14.03
C ASN A 62 -7.82 7.51 -12.99
N GLY A 63 -9.05 7.70 -13.46
CA GLY A 63 -10.22 7.42 -12.64
C GLY A 63 -10.36 5.93 -12.40
N MET A 64 -10.89 5.52 -11.24
CA MET A 64 -10.96 4.11 -10.87
C MET A 64 -12.13 3.78 -9.96
N ALA A 65 -12.53 2.51 -9.98
CA ALA A 65 -13.31 1.88 -8.93
C ALA A 65 -12.46 0.86 -8.20
N ILE A 66 -12.52 0.86 -6.87
CA ILE A 66 -11.77 -0.08 -6.03
C ILE A 66 -12.67 -0.68 -4.94
N ILE A 67 -12.41 -1.93 -4.56
CA ILE A 67 -13.14 -2.64 -3.51
C ILE A 67 -12.22 -3.03 -2.36
N GLU A 68 -12.62 -2.72 -1.12
CA GLU A 68 -11.77 -2.80 0.06
C GLU A 68 -12.55 -3.05 1.36
N GLN A 69 -11.86 -3.54 2.40
CA GLN A 69 -12.36 -3.55 3.80
C GLN A 69 -11.47 -2.76 4.79
N LEU A 70 -10.24 -2.41 4.44
CA LEU A 70 -9.24 -1.84 5.35
C LEU A 70 -9.03 -0.32 5.19
N GLY A 71 -9.55 0.27 4.13
CA GLY A 71 -9.40 1.68 3.78
C GLY A 71 -9.14 1.88 2.29
N VAL A 72 -9.40 3.09 1.81
CA VAL A 72 -9.29 3.48 0.39
C VAL A 72 -7.89 3.30 -0.20
N ASP A 73 -6.84 3.26 0.63
CA ASP A 73 -5.44 3.08 0.19
C ASP A 73 -5.00 1.61 0.20
N MET A 74 -5.84 0.70 0.70
CA MET A 74 -5.55 -0.73 0.78
C MET A 74 -6.62 -1.58 0.07
N PRO A 75 -6.89 -1.35 -1.23
CA PRO A 75 -7.88 -2.15 -1.94
C PRO A 75 -7.39 -3.55 -2.28
N TYR A 76 -8.37 -4.46 -2.39
CA TYR A 76 -8.13 -5.84 -2.80
C TYR A 76 -8.20 -6.02 -4.31
N GLU A 77 -8.96 -5.16 -4.98
CA GLU A 77 -9.19 -5.20 -6.42
C GLU A 77 -9.68 -3.86 -6.94
N GLY A 78 -9.70 -3.72 -8.26
CA GLY A 78 -10.42 -2.65 -8.93
C GLY A 78 -10.24 -2.65 -10.45
N ILE A 79 -10.88 -1.66 -11.07
CA ILE A 79 -10.80 -1.35 -12.50
C ILE A 79 -10.57 0.16 -12.67
N ASN A 80 -9.80 0.57 -13.68
CA ASN A 80 -9.65 1.97 -14.04
C ASN A 80 -10.40 2.35 -15.32
N ASP A 81 -10.50 3.66 -15.56
CA ASP A 81 -11.21 4.27 -16.69
C ASP A 81 -10.54 4.00 -18.06
N LYS A 82 -9.41 3.27 -18.08
CA LYS A 82 -8.71 2.78 -19.28
C LYS A 82 -9.01 1.31 -19.58
N GLY A 83 -9.76 0.62 -18.71
CA GLY A 83 -10.08 -0.79 -18.86
C GLY A 83 -8.96 -1.72 -18.38
N LEU A 84 -8.16 -1.29 -17.40
CA LEU A 84 -7.21 -2.14 -16.69
C LEU A 84 -7.83 -2.63 -15.39
N PHE A 85 -7.84 -3.94 -15.18
CA PHE A 85 -8.20 -4.60 -13.93
C PHE A 85 -6.94 -5.08 -13.20
N ILE A 86 -6.98 -5.01 -11.88
CA ILE A 86 -6.03 -5.70 -11.00
C ILE A 86 -6.77 -6.26 -9.79
N GLY A 87 -6.46 -7.50 -9.43
CA GLY A 87 -7.02 -8.18 -8.25
C GLY A 87 -5.97 -9.02 -7.55
N ILE A 88 -6.16 -9.22 -6.24
CA ILE A 88 -5.22 -9.98 -5.41
C ILE A 88 -5.83 -11.28 -4.90
N SER A 89 -4.98 -12.26 -4.63
CA SER A 89 -5.31 -13.49 -3.92
C SER A 89 -4.18 -13.85 -2.95
N ALA A 90 -4.55 -14.41 -1.79
CA ALA A 90 -3.58 -14.83 -0.79
C ALA A 90 -2.91 -16.15 -1.18
N VAL A 91 -1.61 -16.25 -0.96
CA VAL A 91 -0.76 -17.41 -1.28
C VAL A 91 0.07 -17.79 -0.05
N PRO A 92 0.63 -19.03 -0.01
CA PRO A 92 1.46 -19.47 1.10
C PRO A 92 2.60 -18.53 1.44
N ASN A 93 2.98 -18.52 2.71
CA ASN A 93 4.13 -17.75 3.17
C ASN A 93 5.43 -18.23 2.50
N THR A 94 6.25 -17.26 2.11
CA THR A 94 7.55 -17.44 1.46
C THR A 94 8.41 -16.21 1.71
N HIS A 95 9.70 -16.28 1.38
CA HIS A 95 10.58 -15.11 1.48
C HIS A 95 10.31 -14.15 0.32
N THR A 96 10.31 -12.86 0.60
CA THR A 96 10.03 -11.82 -0.40
C THR A 96 11.27 -10.93 -0.61
N PRO A 97 11.56 -10.53 -1.86
CA PRO A 97 12.66 -9.63 -2.15
C PRO A 97 12.45 -8.28 -1.49
N PHE A 98 13.47 -7.80 -0.77
CA PHE A 98 13.45 -6.49 -0.14
C PHE A 98 14.71 -5.69 -0.53
N SER A 99 14.50 -4.44 -0.93
CA SER A 99 15.58 -3.48 -1.18
C SER A 99 15.31 -2.17 -0.47
N PRO A 100 16.15 -1.75 0.49
CA PRO A 100 15.97 -0.44 1.14
C PRO A 100 16.17 0.71 0.14
N PHE A 101 16.85 0.48 -0.99
CA PHE A 101 17.13 1.52 -1.99
C PHE A 101 15.95 1.85 -2.91
N LYS A 102 14.79 1.20 -2.72
CA LYS A 102 13.54 1.49 -3.43
C LYS A 102 12.49 2.00 -2.44
N PRO A 103 11.58 2.91 -2.84
CA PRO A 103 10.44 3.28 -2.01
C PRO A 103 9.65 2.05 -1.59
N ILE A 104 9.17 2.04 -0.35
CA ILE A 104 8.45 0.90 0.23
C ILE A 104 6.95 1.12 0.09
N ARG A 105 6.26 0.09 -0.39
CA ARG A 105 4.79 0.04 -0.44
C ARG A 105 4.30 -1.17 0.32
N ILE A 106 3.18 -1.04 1.02
CA ILE A 106 2.47 -2.23 1.48
C ILE A 106 1.82 -2.91 0.28
N SER A 107 1.66 -4.22 0.34
CA SER A 107 1.18 -5.01 -0.80
C SER A 107 -0.15 -4.52 -1.40
N LEU A 108 -1.13 -4.16 -0.57
CA LEU A 108 -2.43 -3.68 -1.07
C LEU A 108 -2.38 -2.29 -1.72
N GLU A 109 -1.45 -1.42 -1.33
CA GLU A 109 -1.27 -0.11 -1.98
C GLU A 109 -0.87 -0.25 -3.45
N MET A 110 -0.18 -1.33 -3.81
CA MET A 110 0.21 -1.58 -5.20
C MET A 110 -1.01 -1.68 -6.12
N VAL A 111 -2.16 -2.16 -5.63
CA VAL A 111 -3.41 -2.25 -6.41
C VAL A 111 -3.86 -0.86 -6.84
N LYS A 112 -3.98 0.08 -5.87
CA LYS A 112 -4.38 1.46 -6.15
C LYS A 112 -3.35 2.18 -7.02
N LEU A 113 -2.06 2.00 -6.73
CA LEU A 113 -0.98 2.63 -7.48
C LEU A 113 -0.96 2.20 -8.95
N VAL A 114 -1.16 0.91 -9.22
CA VAL A 114 -1.24 0.38 -10.59
C VAL A 114 -2.45 0.95 -11.31
N LEU A 115 -3.64 0.93 -10.70
CA LEU A 115 -4.85 1.51 -11.29
C LEU A 115 -4.70 3.00 -11.60
N ALA A 116 -4.08 3.75 -10.69
CA ALA A 116 -3.82 5.17 -10.86
C ALA A 116 -2.92 5.47 -12.06
N LYS A 117 -1.85 4.70 -12.27
CA LYS A 117 -0.77 5.08 -13.19
C LYS A 117 -0.74 4.33 -14.53
N ALA A 118 -1.28 3.12 -14.60
CA ALA A 118 -1.15 2.26 -15.78
C ALA A 118 -2.43 2.20 -16.62
N LYS A 119 -2.28 2.10 -17.94
CA LYS A 119 -3.39 1.95 -18.90
C LYS A 119 -3.46 0.55 -19.51
N SER A 120 -2.37 -0.22 -19.45
CA SER A 120 -2.22 -1.56 -20.00
C SER A 120 -1.46 -2.47 -19.04
N VAL A 121 -1.48 -3.79 -19.31
CA VAL A 121 -0.69 -4.76 -18.54
C VAL A 121 0.80 -4.41 -18.57
N ASP A 122 1.35 -4.00 -19.72
CA ASP A 122 2.78 -3.67 -19.84
C ASP A 122 3.17 -2.44 -19.01
N GLU A 123 2.34 -1.40 -19.02
CA GLU A 123 2.55 -0.24 -18.16
C GLU A 123 2.47 -0.63 -16.68
N ALA A 124 1.51 -1.48 -16.30
CA ALA A 124 1.36 -1.98 -14.94
C ALA A 124 2.60 -2.77 -14.48
N LEU A 125 3.12 -3.67 -15.31
CA LEU A 125 4.32 -4.46 -15.02
C LEU A 125 5.58 -3.59 -14.87
N SER A 126 5.62 -2.42 -15.52
CA SER A 126 6.72 -1.45 -15.36
C SER A 126 6.75 -0.77 -13.97
N ILE A 127 5.64 -0.80 -13.23
CA ILE A 127 5.51 -0.16 -11.91
C ILE A 127 6.13 -1.03 -10.82
N PHE A 128 5.82 -2.33 -10.77
CA PHE A 128 6.27 -3.24 -9.70
C PHE A 128 7.78 -3.20 -9.41
N PRO A 129 8.69 -3.23 -10.41
CA PRO A 129 10.13 -3.21 -10.15
C PRO A 129 10.63 -1.94 -9.45
N LYS A 130 9.86 -0.85 -9.45
CA LYS A 130 10.24 0.44 -8.87
C LYS A 130 10.11 0.46 -7.34
N TYR A 131 9.38 -0.49 -6.76
CA TYR A 131 9.06 -0.51 -5.34
C TYR A 131 9.62 -1.75 -4.63
N SER A 132 9.87 -1.61 -3.34
CA SER A 132 10.00 -2.73 -2.42
C SER A 132 8.66 -3.00 -1.77
N VAL A 133 8.08 -4.17 -2.04
CA VAL A 133 6.76 -4.52 -1.52
C VAL A 133 6.90 -5.23 -0.19
N VAL A 134 6.32 -4.63 0.86
CA VAL A 134 6.24 -5.24 2.19
C VAL A 134 4.86 -5.86 2.35
N PHE A 135 4.86 -7.14 2.67
CA PHE A 135 3.66 -7.90 2.98
C PHE A 135 3.43 -7.79 4.48
N GLY A 136 2.18 -7.59 4.92
CA GLY A 136 1.83 -7.36 6.33
C GLY A 136 2.01 -8.57 7.25
N VAL A 137 2.98 -9.45 6.98
CA VAL A 137 3.26 -10.69 7.72
C VAL A 137 3.55 -10.43 9.20
N LEU A 138 4.11 -9.26 9.55
CA LEU A 138 4.32 -8.85 10.95
C LEU A 138 3.02 -8.71 11.75
N PHE A 139 1.88 -8.52 11.08
CA PHE A 139 0.54 -8.40 11.69
C PHE A 139 -0.39 -9.56 11.27
N GLY A 140 0.16 -10.65 10.74
CA GLY A 140 -0.61 -11.83 10.36
C GLY A 140 -1.28 -11.79 8.99
N ASN A 141 -1.02 -10.77 8.15
CA ASN A 141 -1.55 -10.73 6.79
C ASN A 141 -0.77 -11.67 5.86
N PRO A 142 -1.46 -12.44 4.98
CA PRO A 142 -0.81 -13.38 4.09
C PRO A 142 -0.01 -12.66 2.99
N ILE A 143 0.94 -13.38 2.39
CA ILE A 143 1.52 -12.97 1.12
C ILE A 143 0.45 -13.05 0.05
N ILE A 144 0.54 -12.18 -0.95
CA ILE A 144 -0.40 -12.13 -2.06
C ILE A 144 0.35 -12.20 -3.39
N HIS A 145 -0.36 -12.61 -4.43
CA HIS A 145 0.00 -12.36 -5.83
C HIS A 145 -1.08 -11.51 -6.52
N TYR A 146 -0.72 -10.91 -7.64
CA TYR A 146 -1.57 -9.97 -8.38
C TYR A 146 -1.90 -10.55 -9.75
N MET A 147 -3.17 -10.54 -10.14
CA MET A 147 -3.59 -10.77 -11.52
C MET A 147 -3.98 -9.44 -12.13
N ILE A 148 -3.46 -9.18 -13.32
CA ILE A 148 -3.65 -7.94 -14.07
C ILE A 148 -4.19 -8.32 -15.44
N VAL A 149 -5.25 -7.66 -15.88
CA VAL A 149 -5.89 -7.89 -17.17
C VAL A 149 -6.26 -6.55 -17.79
N ASP A 150 -5.99 -6.34 -19.07
CA ASP A 150 -6.46 -5.16 -19.80
C ASP A 150 -7.57 -5.49 -20.80
N LYS A 151 -8.29 -4.45 -21.24
CA LYS A 151 -9.39 -4.52 -22.22
C LYS A 151 -9.00 -5.09 -23.59
N ASP A 152 -7.70 -5.24 -23.86
CA ASP A 152 -7.18 -5.81 -25.12
C ASP A 152 -6.89 -7.32 -24.96
N GLY A 153 -7.18 -7.88 -23.78
CA GLY A 153 -7.05 -9.30 -23.48
C GLY A 153 -5.63 -9.71 -23.06
N ASN A 154 -4.72 -8.76 -22.83
CA ASN A 154 -3.43 -9.09 -22.24
C ASN A 154 -3.62 -9.39 -20.76
N SER A 155 -2.83 -10.33 -20.25
CA SER A 155 -2.85 -10.70 -18.85
C SER A 155 -1.45 -10.96 -18.29
N ALA A 156 -1.31 -10.74 -16.99
CA ALA A 156 -0.13 -11.15 -16.26
C ALA A 156 -0.44 -11.50 -14.81
N ILE A 157 0.32 -12.43 -14.25
CA ILE A 157 0.37 -12.70 -12.81
C ILE A 157 1.74 -12.28 -12.27
N VAL A 158 1.75 -11.51 -11.18
CA VAL A 158 2.97 -11.09 -10.47
C VAL A 158 3.03 -11.79 -9.12
N GLU A 159 4.04 -12.63 -8.93
CA GLU A 159 4.25 -13.41 -7.72
C GLU A 159 5.55 -13.00 -7.02
N TYR A 160 5.53 -13.01 -5.69
CA TYR A 160 6.72 -12.82 -4.86
C TYR A 160 7.00 -14.14 -4.14
N VAL A 161 7.95 -14.90 -4.66
CA VAL A 161 8.25 -16.27 -4.21
C VAL A 161 9.75 -16.50 -4.14
N GLU A 162 10.21 -17.09 -3.03
CA GLU A 162 11.61 -17.44 -2.78
C GLU A 162 12.59 -16.30 -3.08
N ASN A 163 12.31 -15.12 -2.51
CA ASN A 163 13.13 -13.92 -2.62
C ASN A 163 13.25 -13.38 -4.06
N LYS A 164 12.31 -13.73 -4.94
CA LYS A 164 12.23 -13.24 -6.33
C LYS A 164 10.85 -12.71 -6.63
N MET A 165 10.80 -11.73 -7.53
CA MET A 165 9.58 -11.30 -8.20
C MET A 165 9.50 -12.04 -9.54
N VAL A 166 8.45 -12.83 -9.73
CA VAL A 166 8.21 -13.63 -10.93
C VAL A 166 7.02 -13.04 -11.68
N ILE A 167 7.19 -12.81 -12.99
CA ILE A 167 6.14 -12.29 -13.87
C ILE A 167 5.76 -13.40 -14.85
N ILE A 168 4.48 -13.74 -14.89
CA ILE A 168 3.91 -14.74 -15.78
C ILE A 168 3.01 -14.02 -16.78
N LYS A 169 3.46 -13.86 -18.03
CA LYS A 169 2.68 -13.23 -19.12
C LYS A 169 2.07 -14.23 -20.11
N ASP A 170 2.39 -15.51 -19.97
CA ASP A 170 1.83 -16.55 -20.82
C ASP A 170 0.30 -16.52 -20.67
N PRO A 171 -0.49 -16.28 -21.74
CA PRO A 171 -1.93 -16.10 -21.62
C PRO A 171 -2.63 -17.30 -20.98
N LEU A 172 -2.20 -18.53 -21.31
CA LEU A 172 -2.80 -19.76 -20.75
C LEU A 172 -2.52 -19.91 -19.26
N LYS A 173 -1.33 -19.48 -18.80
CA LYS A 173 -0.95 -19.54 -17.37
C LYS A 173 -1.44 -18.34 -16.57
N SER A 174 -1.75 -17.23 -17.22
CA SER A 174 -2.22 -15.99 -16.57
C SER A 174 -3.72 -15.75 -16.71
N GLN A 175 -4.47 -16.74 -17.21
CA GLN A 175 -5.91 -16.67 -17.37
C GLN A 175 -6.72 -16.95 -16.10
N ILE A 176 -6.14 -17.70 -15.15
CA ILE A 176 -6.80 -18.10 -13.91
C ILE A 176 -5.81 -17.90 -12.77
N MET A 177 -6.28 -17.31 -11.67
CA MET A 177 -5.53 -17.13 -10.45
C MET A 177 -6.38 -17.50 -9.25
N THR A 178 -5.91 -18.46 -8.44
CA THR A 178 -6.46 -18.80 -7.13
C THR A 178 -5.34 -18.77 -6.08
N ASN A 179 -5.55 -19.31 -4.89
CA ASN A 179 -4.64 -19.19 -3.74
C ASN A 179 -3.35 -20.03 -3.75
N HIS A 180 -2.78 -20.35 -4.91
CA HIS A 180 -1.51 -21.06 -5.03
C HIS A 180 -0.58 -20.33 -6.00
N PHE A 181 0.73 -20.54 -5.84
CA PHE A 181 1.69 -20.00 -6.78
C PHE A 181 1.58 -20.72 -8.13
N ILE A 182 1.36 -19.97 -9.20
CA ILE A 182 1.36 -20.49 -10.57
C ILE A 182 2.79 -20.84 -10.99
N SER A 183 3.79 -20.08 -10.54
CA SER A 183 5.21 -20.35 -10.82
C SER A 183 5.78 -21.52 -10.01
N ARG A 184 5.14 -21.87 -8.89
CA ARG A 184 5.58 -22.89 -7.94
C ARG A 184 4.41 -23.75 -7.43
N PRO A 185 3.80 -24.56 -8.32
CA PRO A 185 2.66 -25.40 -7.96
C PRO A 185 3.02 -26.52 -6.96
N ASP A 186 4.31 -26.78 -6.75
CA ASP A 186 4.84 -27.71 -5.75
C ASP A 186 4.71 -27.18 -4.31
N ILE A 187 4.57 -25.87 -4.12
CA ILE A 187 4.32 -25.28 -2.80
C ILE A 187 2.84 -25.48 -2.45
N LYS A 188 2.58 -26.27 -1.39
CA LYS A 188 1.22 -26.58 -0.94
C LYS A 188 0.46 -25.27 -0.56
N PRO A 189 -0.75 -25.03 -1.11
CA PRO A 189 -1.55 -23.88 -0.74
C PRO A 189 -2.08 -23.98 0.70
N ASP A 190 -2.23 -22.82 1.35
CA ASP A 190 -2.91 -22.73 2.67
C ASP A 190 -4.42 -23.00 2.54
N ASN A 191 -5.01 -22.67 1.39
CA ASN A 191 -6.40 -22.98 1.05
C ASN A 191 -6.45 -24.30 0.26
N GLU A 192 -6.95 -25.38 0.88
CA GLU A 192 -6.92 -26.73 0.30
C GLU A 192 -7.76 -26.87 -0.99
N THR A 193 -8.79 -26.04 -1.15
CA THR A 193 -9.70 -26.03 -2.30
C THR A 193 -9.16 -25.21 -3.48
N SER A 194 -7.96 -24.63 -3.39
CA SER A 194 -7.37 -23.75 -4.40
C SER A 194 -7.20 -24.40 -5.77
N PHE A 195 -6.64 -25.62 -5.82
CA PHE A 195 -6.45 -26.36 -7.07
C PHE A 195 -7.77 -26.88 -7.65
N GLU A 196 -8.70 -27.29 -6.78
CA GLU A 196 -10.04 -27.74 -7.20
C GLU A 196 -10.79 -26.61 -7.92
N ARG A 197 -10.89 -25.42 -7.31
CA ARG A 197 -11.52 -24.26 -7.96
C ARG A 197 -10.83 -23.88 -9.26
N TYR A 198 -9.49 -23.91 -9.29
CA TYR A 198 -8.72 -23.62 -10.49
C TYR A 198 -9.09 -24.58 -11.63
N ASN A 199 -9.17 -25.88 -11.36
CA ASN A 199 -9.52 -26.89 -12.36
C ASN A 199 -10.97 -26.75 -12.83
N ILE A 200 -11.92 -26.48 -11.92
CA ILE A 200 -13.32 -26.22 -12.29
C ILE A 200 -13.41 -25.02 -13.24
N VAL A 201 -12.72 -23.91 -12.95
CA VAL A 201 -12.68 -22.76 -13.86
C VAL A 201 -12.11 -23.19 -15.21
N LYS A 202 -10.93 -23.83 -15.20
CA LYS A 202 -10.22 -24.26 -16.41
C LYS A 202 -11.08 -25.13 -17.34
N GLU A 203 -11.86 -26.05 -16.79
CA GLU A 203 -12.73 -26.97 -17.56
C GLU A 203 -14.00 -26.30 -18.12
N ASN A 204 -14.32 -25.08 -17.70
CA ASN A 204 -15.54 -24.36 -18.07
C ASN A 204 -15.28 -23.03 -18.80
N LEU A 205 -14.03 -22.60 -18.98
CA LEU A 205 -13.68 -21.38 -19.73
C LEU A 205 -14.24 -21.42 -21.16
N ASP A 206 -14.07 -22.52 -21.88
CA ASP A 206 -14.57 -22.70 -23.26
C ASP A 206 -16.10 -22.78 -23.37
N LYS A 207 -16.82 -22.66 -22.26
CA LYS A 207 -18.29 -22.66 -22.18
C LYS A 207 -18.85 -21.33 -21.67
N THR A 208 -17.98 -20.34 -21.44
CA THR A 208 -18.32 -19.08 -20.80
C THR A 208 -18.10 -17.94 -21.78
N PHE A 209 -19.20 -17.29 -22.20
CA PHE A 209 -19.19 -16.35 -23.32
C PHE A 209 -19.93 -15.04 -23.05
N ASN A 210 -20.52 -14.89 -21.87
CA ASN A 210 -21.26 -13.69 -21.48
C ASN A 210 -21.24 -13.52 -19.95
N VAL A 211 -21.74 -12.37 -19.47
CA VAL A 211 -21.75 -12.02 -18.04
C VAL A 211 -22.49 -13.04 -17.17
N GLU A 212 -23.60 -13.61 -17.63
CA GLU A 212 -24.35 -14.59 -16.84
C GLU A 212 -23.59 -15.91 -16.74
N ASP A 213 -22.93 -16.36 -17.82
CA ASP A 213 -22.06 -17.54 -17.77
C ASP A 213 -20.92 -17.33 -16.76
N VAL A 214 -20.31 -16.14 -16.73
CA VAL A 214 -19.25 -15.81 -15.75
C VAL A 214 -19.80 -15.87 -14.33
N LYS A 215 -20.99 -15.31 -14.09
CA LYS A 215 -21.67 -15.37 -12.78
C LYS A 215 -21.97 -16.82 -12.37
N ASP A 216 -22.43 -17.65 -13.29
CA ASP A 216 -22.68 -19.07 -13.05
C ASP A 216 -21.40 -19.82 -12.70
N LEU A 217 -20.31 -19.55 -13.42
CA LEU A 217 -19.02 -20.15 -13.10
C LEU A 217 -18.51 -19.70 -11.72
N LEU A 218 -18.66 -18.42 -11.37
CA LEU A 218 -18.35 -17.90 -10.04
C LEU A 218 -19.21 -18.57 -8.95
N ARG A 219 -20.49 -18.82 -9.20
CA ARG A 219 -21.36 -19.57 -8.27
C ARG A 219 -20.88 -21.01 -8.06
N ARG A 220 -20.38 -21.68 -9.11
CA ARG A 220 -19.85 -23.06 -9.01
C ARG A 220 -18.58 -23.17 -8.17
N VAL A 221 -17.72 -22.15 -8.23
CA VAL A 221 -16.47 -22.09 -7.45
C VAL A 221 -16.61 -21.25 -6.19
N ARG A 222 -17.85 -20.94 -5.78
CA ARG A 222 -18.17 -20.22 -4.55
C ARG A 222 -17.81 -21.07 -3.33
N GLN A 223 -17.28 -20.41 -2.31
CA GLN A 223 -17.04 -20.98 -1.00
C GLN A 223 -18.07 -20.44 0.00
N ASN A 224 -18.23 -21.11 1.14
CA ASN A 224 -19.10 -20.61 2.23
C ASN A 224 -18.65 -19.24 2.78
N THR A 225 -17.37 -18.91 2.56
CA THR A 225 -16.76 -17.64 2.93
C THR A 225 -16.77 -16.61 1.79
N THR A 226 -17.33 -16.90 0.62
CA THR A 226 -17.44 -15.91 -0.47
C THR A 226 -18.30 -14.74 -0.03
N LEU A 227 -17.65 -13.58 0.11
CA LEU A 227 -18.26 -12.36 0.61
C LEU A 227 -18.85 -11.53 -0.53
N TRP A 228 -18.14 -11.45 -1.66
CA TRP A 228 -18.67 -10.87 -2.88
C TRP A 228 -18.15 -11.58 -4.14
N SER A 229 -18.98 -11.53 -5.19
CA SER A 229 -18.73 -12.08 -6.52
C SER A 229 -18.95 -10.98 -7.55
N ASN A 230 -17.89 -10.67 -8.30
CA ASN A 230 -17.87 -9.55 -9.24
C ASN A 230 -17.61 -10.01 -10.67
N VAL A 231 -18.23 -9.32 -11.63
CA VAL A 231 -17.84 -9.36 -13.04
C VAL A 231 -17.46 -7.95 -13.48
N TYR A 232 -16.30 -7.81 -14.11
CA TYR A 232 -15.85 -6.57 -14.73
C TYR A 232 -15.87 -6.74 -16.23
N ASP A 233 -16.64 -5.91 -16.92
CA ASP A 233 -16.52 -5.72 -18.36
C ASP A 233 -15.52 -4.59 -18.61
N LEU A 234 -14.32 -4.94 -19.06
CA LEU A 234 -13.22 -3.99 -19.19
C LEU A 234 -13.40 -3.03 -20.36
N ASN A 235 -14.10 -3.46 -21.40
CA ASN A 235 -14.32 -2.70 -22.63
C ASN A 235 -15.43 -1.65 -22.42
N ASN A 236 -16.54 -2.06 -21.80
CA ASN A 236 -17.67 -1.17 -21.49
C ASN A 236 -17.52 -0.46 -20.14
N LYS A 237 -16.53 -0.85 -19.33
CA LYS A 237 -16.22 -0.29 -18.00
C LYS A 237 -17.42 -0.43 -17.05
N THR A 238 -18.03 -1.62 -17.10
CA THR A 238 -19.21 -1.96 -16.30
C THR A 238 -18.81 -2.93 -15.20
N ILE A 239 -19.32 -2.71 -14.00
CA ILE A 239 -19.03 -3.51 -12.81
C ILE A 239 -20.33 -4.12 -12.31
N TYR A 240 -20.39 -5.45 -12.29
CA TYR A 240 -21.48 -6.24 -11.74
C TYR A 240 -21.03 -6.75 -10.37
N ILE A 241 -21.74 -6.41 -9.30
CA ILE A 241 -21.35 -6.74 -7.93
C ILE A 241 -22.47 -7.48 -7.25
N THR A 242 -22.15 -8.65 -6.71
CA THR A 242 -23.06 -9.46 -5.89
C THR A 242 -22.44 -9.61 -4.51
N TYR A 243 -23.12 -9.11 -3.47
CA TYR A 243 -22.66 -9.28 -2.08
C TYR A 243 -23.40 -10.45 -1.44
N ARG A 244 -22.67 -11.54 -1.16
CA ARG A 244 -23.22 -12.81 -0.65
C ARG A 244 -24.39 -13.32 -1.52
N ASP A 245 -25.58 -13.38 -0.94
CA ASP A 245 -26.81 -13.86 -1.57
C ASP A 245 -27.73 -12.69 -2.01
N SER A 246 -27.20 -11.46 -2.09
CA SER A 246 -27.95 -10.30 -2.61
C SER A 246 -28.20 -10.39 -4.11
N ASP A 247 -29.06 -9.52 -4.62
CA ASP A 247 -29.13 -9.27 -6.06
C ASP A 247 -27.84 -8.62 -6.55
N THR A 248 -27.56 -8.78 -7.84
CA THR A 248 -26.42 -8.15 -8.51
C THR A 248 -26.74 -6.68 -8.78
N GLU A 249 -25.93 -5.77 -8.24
CA GLU A 249 -25.94 -4.35 -8.60
C GLU A 249 -24.99 -4.08 -9.76
N VAL A 250 -25.37 -3.17 -10.64
CA VAL A 250 -24.59 -2.79 -11.82
C VAL A 250 -24.21 -1.33 -11.77
N PHE A 251 -22.94 -1.04 -12.07
CA PHE A 251 -22.38 0.29 -12.14
C PHE A 251 -21.68 0.50 -13.47
N ASN A 252 -21.95 1.62 -14.13
CA ASN A 252 -21.08 2.09 -15.20
C ASN A 252 -20.02 3.02 -14.60
N LEU A 253 -18.75 2.71 -14.81
CA LEU A 253 -17.65 3.45 -14.20
C LEU A 253 -17.66 4.93 -14.62
N HIS A 254 -17.95 5.24 -15.88
CA HIS A 254 -17.97 6.62 -16.35
C HIS A 254 -19.03 7.46 -15.61
N ASP A 255 -20.23 6.91 -15.48
CA ASP A 255 -21.34 7.57 -14.80
C ASP A 255 -21.02 7.82 -13.31
N GLU A 256 -20.45 6.82 -12.63
CA GLU A 256 -20.08 6.96 -11.22
C GLU A 256 -18.94 7.97 -11.02
N LEU A 257 -17.91 7.95 -11.87
CA LEU A 257 -16.82 8.94 -11.80
C LEU A 257 -17.31 10.38 -12.02
N SER A 258 -18.38 10.58 -12.78
CA SER A 258 -18.98 11.91 -13.01
C SER A 258 -19.61 12.52 -11.75
N LYS A 259 -19.95 11.69 -10.75
CA LYS A 259 -20.56 12.12 -9.48
C LYS A 259 -19.54 12.63 -8.46
N GLY A 260 -18.26 12.67 -8.83
CA GLY A 260 -17.18 12.98 -7.91
C GLY A 260 -16.79 11.78 -7.03
N LYS A 261 -15.85 12.01 -6.11
CA LYS A 261 -15.34 10.95 -5.22
C LYS A 261 -16.40 10.53 -4.20
N HIS A 262 -16.82 9.28 -4.27
CA HIS A 262 -17.86 8.75 -3.38
C HIS A 262 -17.70 7.23 -3.19
N ARG A 263 -18.54 6.65 -2.33
CA ARG A 263 -18.58 5.20 -2.11
C ARG A 263 -19.96 4.66 -1.79
N TYR A 264 -20.09 3.34 -1.90
CA TYR A 264 -21.20 2.55 -1.37
C TYR A 264 -20.68 1.46 -0.44
N ASP A 265 -21.45 1.16 0.61
CA ASP A 265 -21.23 -0.01 1.46
C ASP A 265 -21.81 -1.25 0.77
N LEU A 266 -21.03 -2.34 0.70
CA LEU A 266 -21.45 -3.56 0.00
C LEU A 266 -22.67 -4.21 0.67
N GLU A 267 -22.81 -4.06 1.99
CA GLU A 267 -23.94 -4.61 2.77
C GLU A 267 -25.28 -3.95 2.46
N SER A 268 -25.27 -2.69 2.03
CA SER A 268 -26.45 -1.89 1.73
C SER A 268 -26.45 -1.37 0.29
N LEU A 269 -25.80 -2.10 -0.61
CA LEU A 269 -25.65 -1.77 -2.03
C LEU A 269 -26.99 -1.42 -2.71
N LYS A 270 -28.06 -2.16 -2.37
CA LYS A 270 -29.40 -1.96 -2.92
C LYS A 270 -29.99 -0.58 -2.61
N ASP A 271 -29.61 0.02 -1.48
CA ASP A 271 -30.14 1.32 -1.06
C ASP A 271 -29.52 2.47 -1.86
N ARG A 272 -28.42 2.21 -2.60
CA ARG A 272 -27.63 3.19 -3.36
C ARG A 272 -27.39 4.51 -2.63
N LYS A 273 -27.21 4.43 -1.31
CA LYS A 273 -26.93 5.58 -0.46
C LYS A 273 -25.43 5.90 -0.55
N SER A 274 -25.07 6.86 -1.39
CA SER A 274 -23.68 7.31 -1.50
C SER A 274 -23.22 7.97 -0.22
N LEU A 275 -22.03 7.61 0.25
CA LEU A 275 -21.38 8.27 1.39
C LEU A 275 -20.19 9.08 0.90
N GLU A 276 -20.11 10.33 1.36
CA GLU A 276 -18.97 11.21 1.06
C GLU A 276 -17.70 10.76 1.80
N TYR A 277 -16.55 11.00 1.18
CA TYR A 277 -15.25 10.76 1.77
C TYR A 277 -14.86 11.90 2.70
N ILE A 278 -14.59 11.59 3.97
CA ILE A 278 -13.87 12.51 4.86
C ILE A 278 -12.40 12.09 4.83
N GLU A 279 -11.57 12.88 4.15
CA GLU A 279 -10.13 12.63 4.09
C GLU A 279 -9.49 12.80 5.46
N SER A 280 -8.90 11.73 5.99
CA SER A 280 -8.04 11.78 7.17
C SER A 280 -6.67 12.31 6.76
N LYS A 281 -6.52 13.62 6.60
CA LYS A 281 -5.20 14.23 6.48
C LYS A 281 -4.44 14.00 7.78
N SER A 282 -3.29 13.32 7.73
CA SER A 282 -2.36 13.28 8.85
C SER A 282 -2.11 14.70 9.33
N LYS A 283 -2.39 14.96 10.60
CA LYS A 283 -2.37 16.33 11.12
C LYS A 283 -0.97 16.71 11.58
N VAL A 284 -0.20 15.73 12.03
CA VAL A 284 1.10 15.96 12.69
C VAL A 284 2.04 14.79 12.46
N ILE A 285 3.32 15.10 12.26
CA ILE A 285 4.41 14.14 12.14
C ILE A 285 5.39 14.36 13.29
N LEU A 286 5.69 13.30 14.04
CA LEU A 286 6.69 13.29 15.10
C LEU A 286 7.97 12.60 14.61
N ARG A 287 9.11 13.27 14.72
CA ARG A 287 10.39 12.78 14.19
C ARG A 287 11.51 12.83 15.23
N PRO A 288 11.53 11.87 16.18
CA PRO A 288 12.66 11.72 17.08
C PRO A 288 13.92 11.32 16.30
N HIS A 289 15.06 11.87 16.71
CA HIS A 289 16.33 11.70 16.01
C HIS A 289 17.53 11.74 16.95
N TRP A 290 18.61 11.10 16.53
CA TRP A 290 19.87 11.00 17.27
C TRP A 290 21.03 10.80 16.31
N GLY A 291 22.22 11.18 16.74
CA GLY A 291 23.38 11.09 15.87
C GLY A 291 24.69 11.40 16.54
N TYR A 292 25.72 11.36 15.72
CA TYR A 292 27.11 11.54 16.13
C TYR A 292 27.87 12.34 15.08
N GLY A 293 28.80 13.16 15.53
CA GLY A 293 29.55 14.05 14.68
C GLY A 293 30.64 14.81 15.41
N TYR A 294 30.99 15.96 14.83
CA TYR A 294 32.05 16.82 15.31
C TYR A 294 31.56 18.26 15.39
N ARG A 295 31.84 18.92 16.53
CA ARG A 295 31.74 20.36 16.73
C ARG A 295 33.16 20.92 16.79
N ASP A 296 33.55 21.68 15.79
CA ASP A 296 34.89 22.29 15.70
C ASP A 296 36.03 21.26 15.91
N GLY A 297 35.85 20.03 15.39
CA GLY A 297 36.79 18.93 15.52
C GLY A 297 36.67 18.08 16.80
N ILE A 298 35.83 18.49 17.76
CA ILE A 298 35.56 17.74 18.99
C ILE A 298 34.32 16.87 18.81
N GLU A 299 34.41 15.61 19.23
CA GLU A 299 33.31 14.66 19.16
C GLU A 299 32.07 15.14 19.91
N VAL A 300 30.91 15.01 19.26
CA VAL A 300 29.62 15.39 19.84
C VAL A 300 28.54 14.40 19.42
N SER A 301 27.71 14.02 20.36
CA SER A 301 26.46 13.30 20.10
C SER A 301 25.27 14.22 20.27
N HIS A 302 24.19 13.92 19.55
CA HIS A 302 22.96 14.67 19.66
C HIS A 302 21.73 13.77 19.75
N GLN A 303 20.69 14.30 20.39
CA GLN A 303 19.36 13.74 20.40
C GLN A 303 18.33 14.87 20.32
N GLY A 304 17.27 14.66 19.57
CA GLY A 304 16.28 15.69 19.35
C GLY A 304 14.96 15.13 18.81
N ILE A 305 14.05 16.04 18.54
CA ILE A 305 12.74 15.74 18.01
C ILE A 305 12.30 16.86 17.08
N ARG A 306 11.63 16.49 15.99
CA ARG A 306 10.86 17.44 15.19
C ARG A 306 9.37 17.16 15.34
N LEU A 307 8.60 18.24 15.39
CA LEU A 307 7.16 18.22 15.27
C LEU A 307 6.81 18.94 13.97
N LEU A 308 6.32 18.21 12.97
CA LEU A 308 6.14 18.71 11.62
C LEU A 308 4.66 18.63 11.22
N ILE A 309 4.22 19.61 10.44
CA ILE A 309 2.89 19.69 9.86
C ILE A 309 3.07 19.52 8.34
N PRO A 310 2.40 18.55 7.70
CA PRO A 310 2.46 18.39 6.26
C PRO A 310 1.65 19.50 5.57
N MET A 311 2.27 20.15 4.59
CA MET A 311 1.59 21.10 3.69
C MET A 311 1.05 20.38 2.45
N ASP A 312 1.84 19.44 1.92
CA ASP A 312 1.48 18.53 0.83
C ASP A 312 2.28 17.21 1.02
N ILE A 313 2.19 16.28 0.06
CA ILE A 313 2.88 14.98 0.14
C ILE A 313 4.41 15.09 0.23
N SER A 314 4.97 16.23 -0.17
CA SER A 314 6.41 16.48 -0.34
C SER A 314 6.96 17.54 0.60
N LYS A 315 6.14 18.46 1.12
CA LYS A 315 6.58 19.60 1.93
C LYS A 315 6.01 19.54 3.33
N ARG A 316 6.88 19.81 4.30
CA ARG A 316 6.54 19.86 5.73
C ARG A 316 7.19 21.08 6.36
N TYR A 317 6.59 21.59 7.41
CA TYR A 317 7.19 22.65 8.22
C TYR A 317 6.89 22.39 9.69
N GLY A 318 7.71 22.92 10.58
CA GLY A 318 7.43 22.80 12.00
C GLY A 318 8.59 23.18 12.86
N PHE A 319 8.65 22.57 14.04
CA PHE A 319 9.63 22.91 15.07
C PHE A 319 10.62 21.79 15.27
N GLU A 320 11.85 22.17 15.55
CA GLU A 320 12.91 21.26 15.98
C GLU A 320 13.40 21.64 17.37
N PHE A 321 13.64 20.63 18.20
CA PHE A 321 14.41 20.76 19.43
C PHE A 321 15.51 19.69 19.44
N THR A 322 16.77 20.09 19.60
CA THR A 322 17.91 19.17 19.61
C THR A 322 18.89 19.54 20.72
N LYS A 323 19.47 18.53 21.36
CA LYS A 323 20.46 18.65 22.42
C LYS A 323 21.79 18.06 21.95
N PHE A 324 22.87 18.81 22.14
CA PHE A 324 24.27 18.47 21.87
C PHE A 324 25.09 18.60 23.17
N GLY A 325 25.08 17.58 24.03
CA GLY A 325 25.72 17.69 25.35
C GLY A 325 25.07 18.79 26.22
N SER A 326 25.79 19.87 26.53
CA SER A 326 25.29 21.05 27.26
C SER A 326 24.55 22.08 26.40
N LEU A 327 24.77 22.02 25.08
CA LEU A 327 24.19 22.94 24.09
C LEU A 327 22.81 22.44 23.65
N PHE A 328 21.85 23.35 23.55
CA PHE A 328 20.51 23.08 23.07
C PHE A 328 20.21 23.95 21.87
N SER A 329 19.36 23.47 20.96
CA SER A 329 18.85 24.22 19.82
C SER A 329 17.34 24.11 19.76
N PHE A 330 16.67 25.22 19.44
CA PHE A 330 15.24 25.25 19.19
C PHE A 330 14.93 26.19 18.02
N GLY A 331 14.03 25.80 17.12
CA GLY A 331 13.63 26.69 16.05
C GLY A 331 12.69 26.09 15.03
N ILE A 332 12.61 26.74 13.88
CA ILE A 332 11.70 26.38 12.79
C ILE A 332 12.49 25.66 11.70
N VAL A 333 11.91 24.58 11.19
CA VAL A 333 12.47 23.79 10.09
C VAL A 333 11.45 23.65 8.97
N LEU A 334 11.95 23.69 7.74
CA LEU A 334 11.23 23.38 6.50
C LEU A 334 11.84 22.12 5.91
N GLU A 335 11.01 21.12 5.64
CA GLU A 335 11.44 19.88 4.98
C GLU A 335 10.84 19.75 3.59
N ARG A 336 11.62 19.18 2.67
CA ARG A 336 11.17 18.81 1.35
C ARG A 336 11.70 17.43 0.96
N ARG A 337 10.78 16.57 0.53
CA ARG A 337 11.08 15.26 -0.02
C ARG A 337 11.23 15.34 -1.55
N PHE A 338 12.20 14.58 -2.07
CA PHE A 338 12.47 14.44 -3.49
C PHE A 338 12.44 12.96 -3.90
N ASN A 339 11.78 12.68 -5.01
CA ASN A 339 11.76 11.38 -5.68
C ASN A 339 11.43 10.20 -4.77
N GLU A 340 10.60 10.40 -3.73
CA GLU A 340 10.21 9.35 -2.77
C GLU A 340 11.38 8.67 -2.05
N LEU A 341 12.59 9.24 -2.09
CA LEU A 341 13.83 8.60 -1.60
C LEU A 341 14.68 9.52 -0.73
N PHE A 342 14.67 10.82 -1.02
CA PHE A 342 15.54 11.78 -0.36
C PHE A 342 14.71 12.81 0.40
N ASN A 343 15.21 13.22 1.55
CA ASN A 343 14.67 14.33 2.31
C ASN A 343 15.76 15.39 2.52
N THR A 344 15.41 16.64 2.26
CA THR A 344 16.22 17.80 2.63
C THR A 344 15.48 18.60 3.68
N SER A 345 16.21 19.29 4.56
CA SER A 345 15.60 20.32 5.39
C SER A 345 16.54 21.49 5.62
N ILE A 346 15.94 22.67 5.76
CA ILE A 346 16.61 23.90 6.18
C ILE A 346 15.85 24.49 7.36
N GLY A 347 16.56 25.02 8.34
CA GLY A 347 15.92 25.66 9.49
C GLY A 347 16.72 26.80 10.05
N VAL A 348 16.03 27.66 10.79
CA VAL A 348 16.60 28.74 11.60
C VAL A 348 16.37 28.39 13.06
N LEU A 349 17.46 28.25 13.81
CA LEU A 349 17.44 27.81 15.20
C LEU A 349 18.17 28.81 16.08
N ASP A 350 17.68 28.94 17.31
CA ASP A 350 18.41 29.56 18.39
C ASP A 350 19.17 28.48 19.17
N TYR A 351 20.46 28.72 19.40
CA TYR A 351 21.38 27.82 20.11
C TYR A 351 21.75 28.43 21.45
N PHE A 352 21.53 27.71 22.54
CA PHE A 352 21.79 28.20 23.89
C PHE A 352 22.47 27.12 24.73
N ASP A 353 23.50 27.52 25.48
CA ASP A 353 24.19 26.61 26.39
C ASP A 353 23.51 26.66 27.77
N SER A 354 23.13 25.50 28.30
CA SER A 354 22.57 25.38 29.64
C SER A 354 23.51 25.81 30.76
N GLN A 355 24.82 25.85 30.50
CA GLN A 355 25.84 26.26 31.46
C GLN A 355 26.19 27.75 31.37
N GLU A 356 25.79 28.46 30.32
CA GLU A 356 26.06 29.90 30.14
C GLU A 356 24.76 30.72 30.15
N SER A 357 24.55 31.51 31.18
CA SER A 357 23.22 32.05 31.50
C SER A 357 22.65 33.13 30.57
N LYS A 358 23.36 33.61 29.54
CA LYS A 358 22.90 34.79 28.74
C LYS A 358 23.31 34.85 27.26
N SER A 359 23.72 33.74 26.67
CA SER A 359 24.33 33.76 25.33
C SER A 359 23.62 32.80 24.39
N SER A 360 22.44 33.19 23.89
CA SER A 360 21.84 32.50 22.75
C SER A 360 22.46 33.02 21.44
N SER A 361 22.47 32.16 20.43
CA SER A 361 23.09 32.42 19.14
C SER A 361 22.19 31.89 18.05
N LEU A 362 21.81 32.75 17.10
CA LEU A 362 21.09 32.31 15.92
C LEU A 362 22.00 31.46 15.03
N GLY A 363 21.44 30.47 14.35
CA GLY A 363 22.13 29.67 13.36
C GLY A 363 21.20 29.01 12.36
N PHE A 364 21.79 28.35 11.37
CA PHE A 364 21.08 27.52 10.41
C PHE A 364 21.34 26.04 10.66
N VAL A 365 20.32 25.21 10.43
CA VAL A 365 20.51 23.78 10.22
C VAL A 365 20.22 23.43 8.76
N LEU A 366 21.06 22.59 8.18
CA LEU A 366 20.89 22.00 6.86
C LEU A 366 20.97 20.49 7.03
N ASN A 367 20.01 19.77 6.44
CA ASN A 367 20.07 18.32 6.40
C ASN A 367 19.85 17.83 4.99
N LEU A 368 20.67 16.87 4.57
CA LEU A 368 20.50 16.11 3.34
C LEU A 368 20.53 14.64 3.71
N GLY A 369 19.45 13.93 3.43
CA GLY A 369 19.36 12.54 3.81
C GLY A 369 18.52 11.67 2.92
N TRP A 370 18.70 10.38 3.18
CA TRP A 370 17.91 9.30 2.66
C TRP A 370 16.74 9.05 3.61
N GLU A 371 15.54 9.11 3.07
CA GLU A 371 14.27 8.82 3.75
C GLU A 371 13.32 8.27 2.68
N PRO A 372 13.39 6.97 2.38
CA PRO A 372 12.50 6.35 1.42
C PRO A 372 11.07 6.51 1.92
N ASP A 373 10.19 6.83 0.99
CA ASP A 373 8.78 6.89 1.26
C ASP A 373 8.30 5.49 1.58
N ASN A 374 7.95 5.29 2.84
CA ASN A 374 7.56 3.99 3.35
C ASN A 374 6.20 4.15 4.03
N HIS A 375 5.17 3.46 3.56
CA HIS A 375 3.87 3.47 4.23
C HIS A 375 3.79 2.43 5.35
N ILE A 376 4.83 2.38 6.19
CA ILE A 376 4.87 1.61 7.42
C ILE A 376 4.83 2.57 8.62
N PRO A 377 4.35 2.14 9.80
CA PRO A 377 4.09 3.05 10.94
C PRO A 377 5.34 3.77 11.48
N PHE A 378 6.53 3.28 11.14
CA PHE A 378 7.82 3.85 11.56
C PHE A 378 8.71 4.01 10.33
N LYS A 379 8.89 5.24 9.83
CA LYS A 379 9.72 5.48 8.63
C LYS A 379 11.16 5.83 9.06
N PRO A 380 12.14 4.92 8.94
CA PRO A 380 13.52 5.23 9.32
C PRO A 380 14.13 6.23 8.32
N PHE A 381 15.08 7.02 8.79
CA PHE A 381 15.85 7.92 7.93
C PHE A 381 17.31 7.99 8.35
N LEU A 382 18.16 8.44 7.43
CA LEU A 382 19.56 8.75 7.65
C LEU A 382 19.90 10.05 6.94
N THR A 383 20.37 11.05 7.68
CA THR A 383 20.67 12.39 7.17
C THR A 383 22.06 12.82 7.59
N TYR A 384 22.80 13.41 6.67
CA TYR A 384 23.89 14.29 7.02
C TYR A 384 23.30 15.62 7.50
N ARG A 385 23.75 16.09 8.66
CA ARG A 385 23.31 17.29 9.36
C ARG A 385 24.48 18.25 9.50
N LEU A 386 24.23 19.51 9.16
CA LEU A 386 25.15 20.62 9.29
C LEU A 386 24.47 21.76 10.06
N ASP A 387 25.02 22.13 11.20
CA ASP A 387 24.62 23.33 11.94
C ASP A 387 25.69 24.42 11.78
N ILE A 388 25.26 25.64 11.46
CA ILE A 388 26.10 26.83 11.31
C ILE A 388 25.63 27.87 12.33
N ILE A 389 26.41 28.13 13.37
CA ILE A 389 26.04 29.00 14.49
C ILE A 389 26.77 30.35 14.35
N PHE A 390 26.04 31.47 14.26
CA PHE A 390 26.60 32.75 13.78
C PHE A 390 27.52 33.48 14.76
N ARG A 391 27.23 33.43 16.07
CA ARG A 391 27.90 34.30 17.06
C ARG A 391 29.42 34.15 17.08
N ASP A 392 29.93 32.95 16.79
CA ASP A 392 31.37 32.64 16.68
C ASP A 392 31.73 31.81 15.43
N ILE A 393 30.81 31.67 14.46
CA ILE A 393 30.92 30.75 13.30
C ILE A 393 31.37 29.35 13.73
N ARG A 394 30.57 28.70 14.57
CA ARG A 394 30.80 27.29 14.96
C ARG A 394 30.08 26.36 14.01
N LEU A 395 30.73 25.24 13.69
CA LEU A 395 30.18 24.23 12.80
C LEU A 395 29.97 22.91 13.54
N ILE A 396 28.76 22.37 13.44
CA ILE A 396 28.48 20.99 13.85
C ILE A 396 28.17 20.18 12.60
N ASN A 397 28.96 19.14 12.36
CA ASN A 397 28.76 18.21 11.27
C ASN A 397 28.45 16.85 11.86
N SER A 398 27.28 16.28 11.58
CA SER A 398 26.90 14.99 12.15
C SER A 398 26.14 14.12 11.17
N VAL A 399 26.20 12.81 11.42
CA VAL A 399 25.28 11.84 10.84
C VAL A 399 24.14 11.66 11.84
N SER A 400 22.92 11.92 11.42
CA SER A 400 21.71 11.78 12.22
C SER A 400 20.82 10.68 11.63
N THR A 401 20.24 9.87 12.48
CA THR A 401 19.23 8.87 12.15
C THR A 401 18.04 9.01 13.08
N GLY A 402 16.91 8.41 12.72
CA GLY A 402 15.70 8.48 13.53
C GLY A 402 14.53 7.82 12.82
N PHE A 403 13.34 8.07 13.35
CA PHE A 403 12.09 7.57 12.81
C PHE A 403 11.10 8.71 12.60
N SER A 404 10.23 8.60 11.60
CA SER A 404 9.09 9.47 11.38
C SER A 404 7.79 8.72 11.66
N PHE A 405 6.95 9.31 12.51
CA PHE A 405 5.64 8.78 12.90
C PHE A 405 4.56 9.78 12.48
N GLU A 406 3.52 9.33 11.78
CA GLU A 406 2.43 10.17 11.27
C GLU A 406 1.15 9.89 12.08
N PHE A 407 0.46 10.94 12.53
CA PHE A 407 -0.73 10.88 13.39
C PHE A 407 -1.94 11.60 12.79
#